data_AF-A0AAD7I8G8-F1
#
_entry.id   AF-A0AAD7I8G8-F1
#
_cell.length_a   1.000
_cell.length_b   1.000
_cell.length_c   1.000
_cell.angle_alpha   90.00
_cell.angle_beta   90.00
_cell.angle_gamma   90.00
#
_symmetry.space_group_name_H-M   'P 1'
#
loop_
_entity.id
_entity.type
_entity.pdbx_description
1 polymer ?
#
loop_
_entity_poly.entity_id
_entity_poly.type
_entity_poly.pdbx_seq_one_letter_code
_entity_poly.pdbx_strand_id
1 'polypeptide(L)' 'FDPSNPYANWPSYAQLPLIPSFPTKAAWGVWGDTDQFGALNHITNATILASKEEIQTGRAFNL' A
#
# COMPACT_ATOMS: atom_id res chain seq x y z
N PHE A 1 -4.27 -7.88 5.49
CA PHE A 1 -4.87 -6.58 5.81
C PHE A 1 -5.52 -6.74 7.17
N ASP A 2 -5.02 -6.04 8.17
CA ASP A 2 -5.66 -5.95 9.48
C ASP A 2 -6.45 -4.64 9.51
N PRO A 3 -7.80 -4.68 9.61
CA PRO A 3 -8.61 -3.46 9.64
C PRO A 3 -8.38 -2.60 10.89
N SER A 4 -7.85 -3.18 11.98
CA SER A 4 -7.49 -2.43 13.19
C SER A 4 -6.12 -1.75 13.07
N ASN A 5 -5.26 -2.25 12.18
CA ASN A 5 -3.98 -1.65 11.84
C ASN A 5 -3.62 -1.93 10.37
N PRO A 6 -4.09 -1.09 9.43
CA PRO A 6 -3.90 -1.32 7.99
C PRO A 6 -2.42 -1.33 7.58
N TYR A 7 -1.54 -0.80 8.42
CA TYR A 7 -0.11 -0.66 8.22
C TYR A 7 0.74 -1.75 8.90
N ALA A 8 0.11 -2.71 9.58
CA ALA A 8 0.84 -3.74 10.35
C ALA A 8 1.89 -4.50 9.53
N ASN A 9 1.66 -4.65 8.21
CA ASN A 9 2.55 -5.36 7.29
C ASN A 9 3.40 -4.42 6.43
N TRP A 10 3.48 -3.12 6.75
CA TRP A 10 4.19 -2.14 5.95
C TRP A 10 5.58 -1.90 6.55
N PRO A 11 6.63 -1.84 5.73
CA PRO A 11 7.92 -1.37 6.23
C PRO A 11 7.79 0.11 6.60
N SER A 12 8.20 0.44 7.82
CA SER A 12 8.47 1.83 8.18
C SER A 12 9.60 2.40 7.32
N TYR A 13 9.71 3.72 7.27
CA TYR A 13 10.79 4.40 6.55
C TYR A 13 12.20 3.94 7.00
N ALA A 14 12.35 3.55 8.26
CA ALA A 14 13.60 3.01 8.80
C ALA A 14 13.87 1.56 8.38
N GLN A 15 12.84 0.82 7.97
CA GLN A 15 12.92 -0.57 7.51
C GLN A 15 13.08 -0.68 5.99
N LEU A 16 13.07 0.44 5.25
CA LEU A 16 13.27 0.41 3.80
C LEU A 16 14.68 -0.08 3.44
N PRO A 17 14.81 -0.88 2.36
CA PRO A 17 16.09 -1.43 1.96
C PRO A 17 17.06 -0.31 1.58
N LEU A 18 18.29 -0.42 2.10
CA LEU A 18 19.40 0.48 1.76
C LEU A 18 20.32 -0.24 0.78
N ILE A 19 19.83 -0.40 -0.45
CA ILE A 19 20.59 -1.02 -1.53
C ILE A 19 21.43 0.08 -2.21
N PRO A 20 22.77 -0.04 -2.26
CA PRO A 20 23.65 1.02 -2.78
C PRO A 20 23.39 1.45 -4.22
N SER A 21 22.85 0.56 -5.06
CA SER A 21 22.48 0.85 -6.45
C SER A 21 21.11 1.55 -6.58
N PHE A 22 20.33 1.64 -5.50
CA PHE A 22 19.02 2.27 -5.48
C PHE A 22 19.11 3.67 -4.85
N PRO A 23 18.18 4.58 -5.20
CA PRO A 23 18.07 5.84 -4.48
C PRO A 23 17.87 5.59 -2.98
N THR A 24 18.48 6.44 -2.14
CA THR A 24 18.40 6.34 -0.69
C THR A 24 16.94 6.26 -0.24
N LYS A 25 16.61 5.19 0.50
CA LYS A 25 15.27 4.91 1.03
C LYS A 25 14.18 4.77 -0.04
N ALA A 26 14.55 4.23 -1.19
CA ALA A 26 13.58 3.72 -2.15
C ALA A 26 12.88 2.46 -1.61
N ALA A 27 11.59 2.31 -1.90
CA ALA A 27 10.83 1.09 -1.61
C ALA A 27 10.99 0.00 -2.69
N TRP A 28 12.07 0.05 -3.47
CA TRP A 28 12.33 -0.90 -4.54
C TRP A 28 12.68 -2.27 -3.95
N GLY A 29 12.11 -3.34 -4.52
CA GLY A 29 12.27 -4.71 -4.02
C GLY A 29 11.42 -5.05 -2.79
N VAL A 30 10.69 -4.08 -2.18
CA VAL A 30 9.82 -4.34 -1.01
C VAL A 30 8.76 -5.39 -1.31
N TRP A 31 8.20 -5.38 -2.53
CA TRP A 31 7.19 -6.34 -2.98
C TRP A 31 7.76 -7.39 -3.96
N GLY A 32 9.09 -7.51 -4.02
CA GLY A 32 9.81 -8.39 -4.93
C GLY A 32 10.58 -7.64 -6.02
N ASP A 33 11.68 -8.23 -6.49
CA ASP A 33 12.62 -7.57 -7.41
C ASP A 33 12.03 -7.30 -8.81
N THR A 34 10.98 -8.03 -9.18
CA THR A 34 10.27 -7.88 -10.46
C THR A 34 8.93 -7.17 -10.31
N ASP A 35 8.61 -6.62 -9.13
CA ASP A 35 7.37 -5.89 -8.90
C ASP A 35 7.31 -4.61 -9.75
N GLN A 36 6.12 -4.33 -10.29
CA GLN A 36 5.84 -3.14 -11.11
C GLN A 36 4.73 -2.28 -10.50
N PHE A 37 4.10 -2.71 -9.40
CA PHE A 37 2.93 -2.05 -8.82
C PHE A 37 3.28 -1.13 -7.65
N GLY A 38 4.36 -1.43 -6.92
CA GLY A 38 4.78 -0.66 -5.75
C GLY A 38 3.67 -0.57 -4.71
N ALA A 39 3.36 0.66 -4.28
CA ALA A 39 2.32 0.92 -3.29
C ALA A 39 0.91 0.47 -3.72
N LEU A 40 0.65 0.25 -5.02
CA LEU A 40 -0.64 -0.31 -5.46
C LEU A 40 -0.89 -1.72 -4.95
N ASN A 41 0.16 -2.46 -4.57
CA ASN A 41 0.04 -3.78 -3.92
C ASN A 41 -0.72 -3.71 -2.58
N HIS A 42 -0.94 -2.53 -2.03
CA HIS A 42 -1.80 -2.32 -0.85
C HIS A 42 -3.30 -2.38 -1.16
N ILE A 43 -3.70 -2.19 -2.42
CA ILE A 43 -5.10 -2.32 -2.84
C ILE A 43 -5.41 -3.81 -3.03
N THR A 44 -5.88 -4.44 -1.97
CA THR A 44 -6.26 -5.86 -1.90
C THR A 44 -7.77 -6.03 -1.96
N ASN A 45 -8.26 -7.26 -2.20
CA ASN A 45 -9.69 -7.57 -2.08
C ASN A 45 -10.28 -7.17 -0.73
N ALA A 46 -9.49 -7.32 0.36
CA ALA A 46 -9.93 -6.93 1.70
C ALA A 46 -10.09 -5.41 1.84
N THR A 47 -9.16 -4.61 1.30
CA THR A 47 -9.26 -3.14 1.35
C THR A 47 -10.38 -2.61 0.45
N ILE A 48 -10.63 -3.27 -0.69
CA ILE A 48 -11.77 -2.96 -1.57
C ILE A 48 -13.09 -3.26 -0.86
N LEU A 49 -13.21 -4.41 -0.20
CA LEU A 49 -14.41 -4.73 0.57
C LEU A 49 -14.61 -3.80 1.78
N ALA A 50 -13.52 -3.33 2.39
CA ALA A 50 -13.60 -2.36 3.49
C ALA A 50 -14.01 -0.97 2.99
N SER A 51 -13.56 -0.52 1.81
CA SER A 51 -13.88 0.83 1.30
C SER A 51 -15.37 1.04 1.03
N LYS A 52 -16.14 -0.04 0.81
CA LYS A 52 -17.60 0.04 0.66
C LYS A 52 -18.27 0.62 1.92
N GLU A 53 -17.68 0.41 3.10
CA GLU A 53 -18.21 0.90 4.38
C GLU A 53 -18.17 2.43 4.45
N GLU A 54 -17.39 3.11 3.60
CA GLU A 54 -17.39 4.57 3.52
C GLU A 54 -18.55 5.11 2.67
N ILE A 55 -19.18 4.27 1.84
CA ILE A 55 -20.26 4.66 0.93
C ILE A 55 -21.60 4.67 1.69
N GLN A 56 -21.78 5.68 2.54
CA GLN A 56 -22.96 5.78 3.41
C GLN A 56 -24.15 6.52 2.76
N THR A 57 -23.87 7.53 1.91
CA THR A 57 -24.92 8.42 1.38
C THR A 57 -25.20 8.24 -0.11
N GLY A 58 -24.44 7.38 -0.80
CA GLY A 58 -24.58 7.17 -2.25
C GLY A 58 -24.32 8.40 -3.13
N ARG A 59 -23.59 9.41 -2.64
CA ARG A 59 -23.25 10.61 -3.42
C ARG A 59 -22.04 10.32 -4.32
N ALA A 60 -22.11 10.75 -5.58
CA ALA A 60 -21.03 10.61 -6.55
C ALA A 60 -20.64 11.97 -7.14
N PHE A 61 -19.34 12.21 -7.30
CA PHE A 61 -18.76 13.42 -7.86
C PHE A 61 -17.73 13.03 -8.93
N ASN A 62 -17.70 13.76 -10.05
CA ASN A 62 -16.65 13.60 -11.05
C ASN A 62 -15.38 14.33 -10.58
N LEU A 63 -14.23 13.65 -10.61
CA LEU A 63 -12.93 14.12 -10.11
C LEU A 63 -11.97 14.44 -11.25
#